data_AF-A0A2D8BPT1-F1
#
_entry.id   AF-A0A2D8BPT1-F1
#
_cell.length_a   1.000
_cell.length_b   1.000
_cell.length_c   1.000
_cell.angle_alpha   90.00
_cell.angle_beta   90.00
_cell.angle_gamma   90.00
#
_symmetry.space_group_name_H-M   'P 1'
#
loop_
_entity.id
_entity.type
_entity.pdbx_description
1 polymer ?
#
loop_
_entity_poly.entity_id
_entity_poly.type
_entity_poly.pdbx_seq_one_letter_code
_entity_poly.pdbx_strand_id
1 'polypeptide(L)'
;MAKILETRLPLAVDSEVTVDTFNRLVRILEINLGAKDIDKTPVFNASEISALQFATGAIIFNSTVEVHQAFDGTEFRNLYEHQTYVTGLGGTLSVGSVTVTIS
;
A
#
# COMPACT_ATOMS: atom_id res chain seq x y z
N MET A 1 -0.17 2.70 -11.70
CA MET A 1 -0.01 1.33 -12.24
C MET A 1 0.98 1.26 -13.41
N ALA A 2 2.25 1.55 -13.21
CA ALA A 2 3.24 1.53 -14.30
C ALA A 2 4.62 1.07 -13.81
N LYS A 3 4.73 -0.16 -13.31
CA LYS A 3 6.03 -0.85 -13.19
C LYS A 3 5.87 -2.36 -12.98
N ILE A 4 5.15 -3.00 -13.90
CA ILE A 4 5.17 -4.47 -14.06
C ILE A 4 5.83 -4.85 -15.40
N LEU A 5 5.98 -3.89 -16.32
CA LEU A 5 6.66 -4.07 -17.60
C LEU A 5 7.82 -3.05 -17.65
N GLU A 6 9.03 -3.47 -17.30
CA GLU A 6 10.24 -2.62 -17.44
C GLU A 6 10.63 -2.41 -18.91
N THR A 7 10.12 -3.26 -19.80
CA THR A 7 10.35 -3.20 -21.24
C THR A 7 9.09 -2.73 -21.96
N ARG A 8 9.27 -1.86 -22.97
CA ARG A 8 8.17 -1.45 -23.84
C ARG A 8 7.68 -2.65 -24.63
N LEU A 9 6.36 -2.82 -24.71
CA LEU A 9 5.76 -3.81 -25.60
C LEU A 9 6.22 -3.55 -27.05
N PRO A 10 6.55 -4.60 -27.82
CA PRO A 10 6.84 -4.46 -29.23
C PRO A 10 5.69 -3.73 -29.93
N LEU A 11 6.01 -2.69 -30.69
CA LEU A 11 5.04 -2.00 -31.53
C LEU A 11 4.91 -2.82 -32.82
N ALA A 12 3.70 -3.28 -33.13
CA ALA A 12 3.42 -3.96 -34.39
C ALA A 12 3.52 -2.93 -35.53
N VAL A 13 4.51 -3.08 -36.39
CA VAL A 13 4.72 -2.23 -37.58
C VAL A 13 4.08 -2.86 -38.83
N ASP A 14 3.94 -4.19 -38.82
CA ASP A 14 3.37 -4.99 -39.91
C ASP A 14 2.09 -5.73 -39.47
N SER A 15 1.31 -6.25 -40.43
CA SER A 15 0.07 -6.99 -40.18
C SER A 15 0.28 -8.36 -39.54
N GLU A 16 1.52 -8.87 -39.56
CA GLU A 16 1.89 -10.18 -39.04
C GLU A 16 3.14 -10.09 -38.17
N VAL A 17 3.18 -10.87 -37.10
CA VAL A 17 4.33 -10.96 -36.18
C VAL A 17 5.06 -12.27 -36.43
N THR A 18 6.38 -12.22 -36.56
CA THR A 18 7.18 -13.44 -36.71
C THR A 18 7.10 -14.30 -35.45
N VAL A 19 7.18 -15.62 -35.62
CA VAL A 19 7.17 -16.59 -34.50
C VAL A 19 8.24 -16.28 -33.47
N ASP A 20 9.43 -15.83 -33.90
CA ASP A 20 10.51 -15.40 -32.99
C ASP A 20 10.08 -14.21 -32.11
N THR A 21 9.50 -13.18 -32.71
CA THR A 21 9.07 -11.98 -31.99
C THR A 21 7.95 -12.28 -31.02
N PHE A 22 6.98 -13.12 -31.43
CA PHE A 22 5.88 -13.56 -30.56
C PHE A 22 6.40 -14.36 -29.36
N ASN A 23 7.25 -15.37 -29.58
CA ASN A 23 7.78 -16.20 -28.50
C ASN A 23 8.65 -15.39 -27.54
N ARG A 24 9.42 -14.42 -28.04
CA ARG A 24 10.21 -13.52 -27.19
C ARG A 24 9.33 -12.62 -26.34
N LEU A 25 8.22 -12.11 -26.87
CA LEU A 25 7.25 -11.35 -26.09
C LEU A 25 6.65 -12.21 -24.97
N VAL A 26 6.15 -13.39 -25.30
CA VAL A 26 5.57 -14.32 -24.30
C VAL A 26 6.60 -14.63 -23.21
N ARG A 27 7.86 -14.88 -23.59
CA ARG A 27 8.94 -15.15 -22.63
C ARG A 27 9.23 -13.97 -21.70
N ILE A 28 9.23 -12.75 -22.23
CA ILE A 28 9.42 -11.53 -21.42
C ILE A 28 8.25 -11.37 -20.45
N LEU A 29 7.01 -11.62 -20.89
CA LEU A 29 5.83 -11.57 -20.03
C LEU A 29 5.91 -12.63 -18.92
N GLU A 30 6.26 -13.87 -19.23
CA GLU A 30 6.47 -14.94 -18.24
C GLU A 30 7.52 -14.57 -17.19
N ILE A 31 8.66 -14.02 -17.62
CA ILE A 31 9.74 -13.62 -16.70
C ILE A 31 9.27 -12.50 -15.78
N ASN A 32 8.63 -11.46 -16.33
CA ASN A 32 8.24 -10.30 -15.55
C ASN A 32 7.01 -10.57 -14.65
N LEU A 33 6.06 -11.40 -15.10
CA LEU A 33 4.86 -11.73 -14.34
C LEU A 33 5.08 -12.90 -13.37
N GLY A 34 5.92 -13.88 -13.73
CA GLY A 34 6.22 -15.04 -12.87
C GLY A 34 7.20 -14.74 -11.74
N ALA A 35 7.97 -13.65 -11.83
CA ALA A 35 8.89 -13.23 -10.76
C ALA A 35 8.16 -12.58 -9.56
N LYS A 36 6.89 -12.20 -9.72
CA LYS A 36 6.15 -11.45 -8.70
C LYS A 36 4.96 -12.26 -8.21
N ASP A 37 5.07 -12.78 -6.99
CA ASP A 37 3.97 -13.44 -6.29
C ASP A 37 2.99 -12.36 -5.78
N ILE A 38 2.06 -11.94 -6.66
CA ILE A 38 1.10 -10.86 -6.38
C ILE A 38 0.18 -11.22 -5.20
N ASP A 39 -0.01 -12.52 -4.92
CA ASP A 39 -0.87 -13.01 -3.85
C ASP A 39 -0.23 -12.90 -2.46
N LYS A 40 1.11 -12.90 -2.35
CA LYS A 40 1.78 -12.84 -1.04
C LYS A 40 1.83 -11.45 -0.43
N THR A 41 1.93 -10.40 -1.23
CA THR A 41 1.89 -9.01 -0.71
C THR A 41 1.33 -8.07 -1.78
N PRO A 42 0.02 -7.77 -1.73
CA PRO A 42 -0.58 -6.88 -2.69
C PRO A 42 0.02 -5.47 -2.54
N VAL A 43 0.36 -4.87 -3.68
CA VAL A 43 1.05 -3.58 -3.77
C VAL A 43 0.04 -2.49 -4.15
N PHE A 44 -0.04 -1.44 -3.35
CA PHE A 44 -0.93 -0.30 -3.60
C PHE A 44 -0.17 1.02 -3.51
N ASN A 45 -0.64 2.03 -4.22
CA ASN A 45 -0.19 3.42 -4.04
C ASN A 45 -1.13 4.20 -3.11
N ALA A 46 -0.73 5.39 -2.68
CA ALA A 46 -1.52 6.20 -1.73
C ALA A 46 -2.95 6.50 -2.21
N SER A 47 -3.18 6.71 -3.51
CA SER A 47 -4.51 6.95 -4.05
C SER A 47 -5.38 5.69 -4.00
N GLU A 48 -4.81 4.53 -4.32
CA GLU A 48 -5.52 3.24 -4.24
C GLU A 48 -5.87 2.88 -2.79
N ILE A 49 -4.94 3.11 -1.86
CA ILE A 49 -5.15 2.91 -0.43
C ILE A 49 -6.32 3.77 0.09
N SER A 50 -6.43 5.01 -0.38
CA SER A 50 -7.51 5.93 0.03
C SER A 50 -8.89 5.59 -0.56
N ALA A 51 -8.93 4.86 -1.68
CA ALA A 51 -10.16 4.57 -2.41
C ALA A 51 -10.72 3.17 -2.13
N LEU A 52 -9.86 2.21 -1.78
CA LEU A 52 -10.22 0.81 -1.57
C LEU A 52 -10.59 0.53 -0.11
N GLN A 53 -11.45 -0.47 0.09
CA GLN A 53 -11.78 -0.98 1.42
C GLN A 53 -10.92 -2.20 1.74
N PHE A 54 -10.34 -2.22 2.93
CA PHE A 54 -9.47 -3.29 3.41
C PHE A 54 -10.07 -3.94 4.66
N ALA A 55 -9.91 -5.26 4.79
CA ALA A 55 -10.27 -5.96 6.01
C ALA A 55 -9.25 -5.66 7.12
N THR A 56 -9.70 -5.58 8.37
CA THR A 56 -8.80 -5.48 9.53
C THR A 56 -7.78 -6.62 9.51
N GLY A 57 -6.50 -6.28 9.69
CA GLY A 57 -5.39 -7.23 9.61
C GLY A 57 -4.82 -7.44 8.21
N ALA A 58 -5.33 -6.76 7.18
CA ALA A 58 -4.74 -6.80 5.84
C ALA A 58 -3.31 -6.23 5.87
N ILE A 59 -2.39 -6.95 5.25
CA ILE A 59 -0.99 -6.54 5.08
C ILE A 59 -0.78 -6.17 3.62
N ILE A 60 -0.25 -4.98 3.39
CA ILE A 60 0.02 -4.45 2.05
C ILE A 60 1.45 -3.92 1.95
N PHE A 61 1.93 -3.78 0.72
CA PHE A 61 3.08 -2.93 0.43
C PHE A 61 2.61 -1.60 -0.13
N ASN A 62 2.94 -0.50 0.54
CA ASN A 62 2.66 0.84 0.04
C ASN A 62 3.82 1.30 -0.85
N SER A 63 3.57 1.36 -2.15
CA SER A 63 4.54 1.77 -3.17
C SER A 63 4.86 3.27 -3.18
N THR A 64 4.07 4.11 -2.50
CA THR A 64 4.34 5.56 -2.41
C THR A 64 5.39 5.87 -1.36
N VAL A 65 5.36 5.15 -0.23
CA VAL A 65 6.34 5.30 0.87
C VAL A 65 7.31 4.12 0.97
N GLU A 66 7.21 3.16 0.05
CA GLU A 66 8.05 1.96 -0.08
C GLU A 66 8.16 1.13 1.21
N VAL A 67 7.06 1.02 1.97
CA VAL A 67 7.03 0.31 3.27
C VAL A 67 5.86 -0.68 3.35
N HIS A 68 6.02 -1.76 4.14
CA HIS A 68 4.91 -2.64 4.46
C HIS A 68 4.04 -2.01 5.55
N GLN A 69 2.73 -2.04 5.33
CA GLN A 69 1.75 -1.49 6.24
C GLN A 69 0.68 -2.53 6.56
N ALA A 70 0.17 -2.51 7.79
CA ALA A 70 -0.96 -3.31 8.21
C ALA A 70 -2.17 -2.40 8.51
N PHE A 71 -3.36 -2.82 8.09
CA PHE A 71 -4.60 -2.11 8.38
C PHE A 71 -5.14 -2.52 9.76
N ASP A 72 -5.28 -1.56 10.68
CA ASP A 72 -5.75 -1.83 12.04
C ASP A 72 -7.28 -1.78 12.19
N GLY A 73 -8.01 -1.53 11.09
CA GLY A 73 -9.45 -1.32 11.06
C GLY A 73 -9.87 0.14 10.92
N THR A 74 -8.95 1.08 11.16
CA THR A 74 -9.17 2.53 10.98
C THR A 74 -8.16 3.12 9.99
N GLU A 75 -6.88 2.75 10.12
CA GLU A 75 -5.79 3.30 9.33
C GLU A 75 -4.69 2.27 9.04
N PHE A 76 -3.80 2.61 8.10
CA PHE A 76 -2.61 1.83 7.78
C PHE A 76 -1.43 2.26 8.65
N ARG A 77 -0.77 1.28 9.28
CA ARG A 77 0.34 1.48 10.21
C ARG A 77 1.61 0.83 9.66
N ASN A 78 2.74 1.53 9.75
CA ASN A 78 4.03 1.02 9.28
C ASN A 78 4.51 -0.14 10.16
N LEU A 79 4.97 -1.22 9.53
CA LEU A 79 5.38 -2.45 10.24
C LEU A 79 6.84 -2.44 10.72
N TYR A 80 7.70 -1.60 10.15
CA TYR A 80 9.15 -1.59 10.42
C TYR A 80 9.62 -0.41 11.26
N GLU A 81 8.76 0.58 11.47
CA GLU A 81 9.05 1.70 12.34
C GLU A 81 8.45 1.44 13.72
N HIS A 82 9.18 1.82 14.78
CA HIS A 82 8.65 1.75 16.13
C HIS A 82 7.43 2.68 16.25
N GLN A 83 6.23 2.11 16.19
CA GLN A 83 4.99 2.83 16.43
C GLN A 83 4.83 3.02 17.94
N THR A 84 5.07 4.24 18.43
CA THR A 84 4.72 4.59 19.80
C THR A 84 3.21 4.80 19.83
N TYR A 85 2.48 3.79 20.30
CA TYR A 85 1.04 3.90 20.51
C TYR A 85 0.83 4.92 21.62
N VAL A 86 0.05 5.97 21.35
CA VAL A 86 -0.36 6.92 22.39
C VAL A 86 -1.42 6.23 23.25
N THR A 87 -1.00 5.35 24.16
CA THR A 87 -1.90 4.69 25.11
C THR A 87 -2.15 5.64 26.28
N GLY A 88 -3.20 6.46 26.14
CA GLY A 88 -3.68 7.34 27.21
C GLY A 88 -3.43 8.81 26.91
N LEU A 89 -4.42 9.47 26.32
CA LEU A 89 -4.52 10.92 26.38
C LEU A 89 -4.98 11.31 27.79
N GLY A 90 -4.02 11.53 28.68
CA GLY A 90 -4.26 12.04 30.02
C GLY A 90 -4.00 13.54 30.08
N GLY A 91 -5.05 14.33 30.32
CA GLY A 91 -4.93 15.76 30.61
C GLY A 91 -5.08 16.02 32.11
N THR A 92 -4.13 16.73 32.71
CA THR A 92 -4.32 17.28 34.07
C THR A 92 -5.10 18.58 33.95
N LEU A 93 -6.36 18.57 34.40
CA LEU A 93 -7.20 19.77 34.48
C LEU A 93 -7.19 20.26 35.94
N SER A 94 -6.76 21.49 36.20
CA SER A 94 -6.95 22.12 37.51
C SER A 94 -8.29 22.85 37.55
N VAL A 95 -9.15 22.52 38.50
CA VAL A 95 -10.31 23.35 38.82
C VAL A 95 -9.81 24.50 39.70
N GLY A 96 -10.02 25.74 39.27
CA GLY A 96 -9.73 26.94 40.06
C GLY A 96 -10.63 27.04 41.31
N SER A 97 -10.37 28.01 42.19
CA SER A 97 -11.06 28.12 43.49
C SER A 97 -12.59 28.20 43.34
N VAL A 98 -13.30 27.27 43.99
CA VAL A 98 -14.76 27.27 44.09
C VAL A 98 -15.15 28.01 45.37
N THR A 99 -15.88 29.12 45.25
CA THR A 99 -16.46 29.84 46.40
C THR A 99 -17.90 29.43 46.58
N VAL A 100 -18.22 28.74 47.67
CA VAL A 100 -19.60 28.40 48.04
C VAL A 100 -20.11 29.48 49.00
N THR A 101 -21.11 30.25 48.56
CA THR A 101 -21.83 31.17 49.44
C THR A 101 -23.09 30.48 49.91
N ILE A 102 -23.22 30.30 51.22
CA ILE A 102 -24.42 29.78 51.85
C ILE A 102 -25.13 30.95 52.52
N SER A 103 -26.35 31.22 52.08
CA SER A 103 -27.28 32.18 52.66
C SER A 103 -28.06 31.57 53.82
#